data_AF-A0A0M8X2I1-F1
#
_entry.id   AF-A0A0M8X2I1-F1
#
_cell.length_a   1.000
_cell.length_b   1.000
_cell.length_c   1.000
_cell.angle_alpha   90.00
_cell.angle_beta   90.00
_cell.angle_gamma   90.00
#
_symmetry.space_group_name_H-M   'P 1'
#
loop_
_entity.id
_entity.type
_entity.pdbx_description
1 polymer ?
#
loop_
_entity_poly.entity_id
_entity_poly.type
_entity_poly.pdbx_seq_one_letter_code
_entity_poly.pdbx_strand_id
1 'polypeptide(L)' 'MELSALTFVDVAGAGALADAARNLGGRRRLVLDRPPDALPRILDLLWPGLPGIEVWTS' A
#
# COMPACT_ATOMS: atom_id res chain seq x y z
N MET A 1 0.70 9.03 1.58
CA MET A 1 -0.10 8.86 2.81
C MET A 1 0.85 8.48 3.91
N GLU A 2 0.93 9.30 4.95
CA GLU A 2 1.73 9.04 6.14
C GLU A 2 1.03 7.96 6.99
N LEU A 3 1.75 6.91 7.40
CA LEU A 3 1.21 5.74 8.08
C LEU A 3 1.90 5.40 9.40
N SER A 4 2.79 6.26 9.92
CA SER A 4 3.55 5.98 11.15
C SER A 4 2.69 5.79 12.40
N ALA A 5 1.48 6.35 12.43
CA ALA A 5 0.53 6.16 13.53
C ALA A 5 -0.30 4.87 13.42
N LEU A 6 -0.24 4.18 12.28
CA LEU A 6 -0.98 2.95 12.07
C LEU A 6 -0.23 1.81 12.77
N THR A 7 -0.88 1.14 13.71
CA THR A 7 -0.27 0.02 14.45
C THR A 7 -0.55 -1.34 13.79
N PHE A 8 -1.61 -1.43 13.00
CA PHE A 8 -2.05 -2.66 12.38
C PHE A 8 -2.84 -2.40 11.09
N VAL A 9 -2.76 -3.34 10.14
CA VAL A 9 -3.59 -3.39 8.95
C VAL A 9 -3.87 -4.86 8.62
N ASP A 10 -5.12 -5.16 8.27
CA ASP A 10 -5.53 -6.48 7.80
C ASP A 10 -5.54 -6.56 6.27
N VAL A 11 -5.91 -7.73 5.76
CA VAL A 11 -5.99 -7.99 4.32
C VAL A 11 -7.04 -7.11 3.63
N ALA A 12 -8.14 -6.78 4.30
CA ALA A 12 -9.19 -5.94 3.72
C ALA A 12 -8.71 -4.48 3.57
N GLY A 13 -8.01 -3.96 4.58
CA GLY A 13 -7.38 -2.64 4.54
C GLY A 13 -6.31 -2.55 3.45
N ALA A 14 -5.46 -3.58 3.32
CA ALA A 14 -4.49 -3.66 2.24
C ALA A 14 -5.17 -3.72 0.85
N GLY A 15 -6.29 -4.45 0.74
CA GLY A 15 -7.10 -4.52 -0.48
C GLY A 15 -7.67 -3.17 -0.89
N ALA A 16 -8.17 -2.38 0.06
CA ALA A 16 -8.67 -1.03 -0.21
C ALA A 16 -7.56 -0.10 -0.77
N LEU A 17 -6.33 -0.22 -0.27
CA LEU A 17 -5.18 0.51 -0.83
C LEU A 17 -4.82 0.03 -2.24
N ALA A 18 -4.94 -1.26 -2.50
CA ALA A 18 -4.71 -1.83 -3.82
C ALA A 18 -5.75 -1.36 -4.85
N ASP A 19 -7.02 -1.30 -4.46
CA ASP A 19 -8.09 -0.73 -5.27
C ASP A 19 -7.86 0.77 -5.53
N ALA A 20 -7.48 1.53 -4.49
CA ALA A 20 -7.15 2.94 -4.63
C ALA A 20 -6.00 3.17 -5.61
N ALA A 21 -4.92 2.38 -5.52
CA ALA A 21 -3.79 2.45 -6.45
C ALA A 21 -4.20 2.18 -7.90
N ARG A 22 -5.06 1.17 -8.14
CA ARG A 22 -5.58 0.86 -9.48
C ARG A 22 -6.44 1.99 -10.05
N ASN A 23 -7.27 2.61 -9.22
CA ASN A 23 -8.16 3.70 -9.63
C ASN A 23 -7.43 5.00 -10.02
N LEU A 24 -6.13 5.12 -9.70
CA LEU A 24 -5.31 6.26 -10.11
C LEU A 24 -4.93 6.25 -11.60
N GLY A 25 -5.19 5.15 -12.32
CA GLY A 25 -5.14 5.10 -13.78
C GLY A 25 -3.73 5.16 -14.37
N GLY A 26 -2.73 4.59 -13.69
CA GLY A 26 -1.35 4.41 -14.20
C GLY A 26 -0.51 5.67 -14.35
N ARG A 27 -1.12 6.86 -14.36
CA ARG A 27 -0.44 8.17 -14.42
C ARG A 27 -0.08 8.74 -13.06
N ARG A 28 -0.72 8.26 -12.00
CA ARG A 28 -0.53 8.70 -10.62
C ARG A 28 -0.18 7.48 -9.76
N ARG A 29 0.56 7.72 -8.68
CA ARG A 29 0.97 6.68 -7.73
C ARG A 29 0.46 7.01 -6.35
N LEU A 30 0.01 5.98 -5.63
CA LEU A 30 -0.29 6.01 -4.22
C LEU A 30 1.01 5.74 -3.46
N VAL A 31 1.58 6.78 -2.87
CA VAL A 31 2.77 6.65 -2.00
C VAL A 31 2.31 6.31 -0.59
N LEU A 32 2.79 5.20 -0.03
CA LEU A 32 2.67 4.82 1.37
C LEU A 32 3.97 5.19 2.08
N ASP A 33 3.90 6.18 2.95
CA ASP A 33 5.06 6.70 3.70
C ASP A 33 5.04 6.14 5.12
N ARG A 34 6.15 5.50 5.51
CA ARG A 34 6.35 4.81 6.80
C ARG A 34 5.20 3.86 7.17
N PRO A 35 4.85 2.89 6.31
CA PRO A 35 3.84 1.90 6.65
C PRO A 35 4.35 0.94 7.74
N PRO A 36 3.44 0.27 8.47
CA PRO A 36 3.80 -0.87 9.31
C PRO A 36 4.43 -1.97 8.47
N ASP A 37 5.44 -2.67 9.00
CA ASP A 37 6.18 -3.72 8.27
C ASP A 37 5.31 -4.87 7.73
N ALA A 38 4.11 -5.05 8.28
CA ALA A 38 3.14 -6.03 7.79
C ALA A 38 2.57 -5.64 6.43
N LEU A 39 2.38 -4.34 6.17
CA LEU A 39 1.69 -3.87 4.98
C LEU A 39 2.46 -4.17 3.67
N PRO A 40 3.77 -3.88 3.54
CA PRO A 40 4.51 -4.28 2.35
C PRO A 40 4.47 -5.80 2.12
N ARG A 41 4.59 -6.59 3.20
CA ARG A 41 4.54 -8.06 3.12
C ARG A 41 3.19 -8.59 2.62
N ILE A 42 2.08 -8.01 3.11
CA ILE A 42 0.73 -8.39 2.66
C ILE A 42 0.53 -8.01 1.19
N LEU A 43 0.97 -6.83 0.78
CA LEU A 43 0.88 -6.37 -0.61
C LEU A 43 1.69 -7.25 -1.55
N ASP A 44 2.94 -7.58 -1.21
CA ASP A 44 3.79 -8.45 -2.01
C ASP A 44 3.21 -9.87 -2.14
N LEU A 45 2.61 -10.39 -1.07
CA LEU A 45 2.02 -11.73 -1.05
C LEU A 45 0.72 -11.83 -1.87
N LEU A 46 -0.16 -10.84 -1.77
CA LEU A 46 -1.52 -10.91 -2.29
C LEU A 46 -1.73 -10.12 -3.60
N TRP A 47 -0.92 -9.10 -3.86
CA TRP A 47 -0.92 -8.29 -5.07
C TRP A 47 0.50 -8.07 -5.62
N PRO A 48 1.22 -9.15 -5.98
CA PRO A 48 2.58 -9.05 -6.46
C PRO A 48 2.66 -8.16 -7.70
N GLY A 49 3.57 -7.18 -7.67
CA GLY A 49 3.80 -6.25 -8.79
C GLY A 49 2.66 -5.25 -9.02
N LEU A 50 1.83 -4.96 -8.01
CA LEU A 50 0.75 -3.99 -8.10
C LEU A 50 1.23 -2.65 -8.67
N PRO A 51 0.77 -2.23 -9.86
CA PRO A 51 1.18 -0.96 -10.44
C PRO A 51 0.50 0.21 -9.71
N GLY A 52 1.22 1.33 -9.61
CA GLY A 52 0.67 2.56 -9.06
C GLY A 52 0.64 2.63 -7.53
N ILE A 53 1.28 1.69 -6.83
CA ILE A 53 1.61 1.81 -5.41
C ILE A 53 3.12 1.96 -5.25
N GLU A 54 3.55 2.80 -4.33
CA GLU A 54 4.95 3.01 -3.98
C GLU A 54 5.09 3.05 -2.47
N VAL A 55 6.14 2.42 -1.93
CA VAL A 55 6.34 2.28 -0.50
C VAL A 55 7.65 2.93 -0.10
N TRP A 56 7.59 3.87 0.83
CA TRP A 56 8.76 4.54 1.41
C TRP A 56 8.89 4.13 2.88
N THR A 57 9.95 3.38 3.18
CA THR A 57 10.35 3.01 4.53
C THR A 57 11.56 3.86 4.92
N SER A 58 11.43 4.71 5.94
CA SER A 58 12.56 5.47 6.53
C SER A 58 13.17 4.71 7.70
#